data_AF-A0A2S7Q5N4-F1
#
_entry.id   AF-A0A2S7Q5N4-F1
#
_cell.length_a   1.000
_cell.length_b   1.000
_cell.length_c   1.000
_cell.angle_alpha   90.00
_cell.angle_beta   90.00
_cell.angle_gamma   90.00
#
_symmetry.space_group_name_H-M   'P 1'
#
loop_
_entity.id
_entity.type
_entity.pdbx_description
1 polymer ?
#
loop_
_entity_poly.entity_id
_entity_poly.type
_entity_poly.pdbx_seq_one_letter_code
_entity_poly.pdbx_strand_id
1 'polypeptide(L)'
;MGQTNNSPLFASGRPSSSNSEERAAAEDDALLGNQRKEVNTSGRRAGFWREAGIFVWAVLATAAVIVLAVLLTQHQNAPQKSKKSGKRNLIFMVSDGMGPASLSLTRSFRQLQEGLPFNDILHLDQHFIGSSRTRSSSSLVTDSAAGATAFSCGRKSYNGAISMLPDHTPCGTVLEAAKKAGYMTGRK
;
A
#
# COMPACT_ATOMS: atom_id res chain seq x y z
N MET A 1 -23.92 11.84 89.29
CA MET A 1 -23.10 10.83 88.57
C MET A 1 -23.25 11.10 87.07
N GLY A 2 -22.27 11.67 86.35
CA GLY A 2 -21.09 11.01 85.76
C GLY A 2 -21.45 10.37 84.41
N GLN A 3 -21.27 11.04 83.25
CA GLN A 3 -20.17 10.89 82.25
C GLN A 3 -20.00 9.43 81.74
N THR A 4 -19.86 9.03 80.46
CA THR A 4 -19.45 9.68 79.19
C THR A 4 -19.63 8.70 78.00
N ASN A 5 -19.78 9.28 76.80
CA ASN A 5 -19.39 8.89 75.42
C ASN A 5 -18.78 7.51 75.09
N ASN A 6 -19.12 6.98 73.91
CA ASN A 6 -18.19 6.88 72.75
C ASN A 6 -18.77 6.11 71.55
N SER A 7 -18.86 6.77 70.40
CA SER A 7 -18.74 6.20 69.03
C SER A 7 -17.36 6.60 68.48
N PRO A 8 -16.75 6.05 67.39
CA PRO A 8 -17.15 5.03 66.39
C PRO A 8 -16.02 3.97 66.10
N LEU A 9 -16.13 3.12 65.05
CA LEU A 9 -15.06 2.79 64.05
C LEU A 9 -15.33 1.51 63.19
N PHE A 10 -15.23 1.70 61.87
CA PHE A 10 -14.99 0.75 60.76
C PHE A 10 -16.14 0.00 60.02
N ALA A 11 -15.93 -0.05 58.70
CA ALA A 11 -16.85 -0.38 57.62
C ALA A 11 -16.53 -1.73 56.93
N SER A 12 -17.52 -2.28 56.20
CA SER A 12 -17.46 -2.78 54.81
C SER A 12 -18.25 -4.07 54.54
N GLY A 13 -18.98 -4.08 53.40
CA GLY A 13 -19.31 -5.30 52.63
C GLY A 13 -20.73 -5.89 52.73
N ARG A 14 -21.66 -5.45 51.88
CA ARG A 14 -22.87 -6.21 51.50
C ARG A 14 -22.81 -6.57 50.00
N PRO A 15 -22.90 -7.85 49.58
CA PRO A 15 -23.15 -8.20 48.19
C PRO A 15 -24.64 -8.17 47.83
N SER A 16 -24.91 -7.76 46.59
CA SER A 16 -26.19 -7.45 45.96
C SER A 16 -26.87 -8.65 45.27
N SER A 17 -28.14 -8.47 44.91
CA SER A 17 -29.17 -9.43 44.52
C SER A 17 -29.20 -9.80 43.02
N SER A 18 -28.49 -10.86 42.62
CA SER A 18 -28.54 -11.41 41.25
C SER A 18 -29.43 -12.65 41.08
N ASN A 19 -30.00 -13.20 42.15
CA ASN A 19 -30.70 -14.50 42.12
C ASN A 19 -32.24 -14.39 42.03
N SER A 20 -32.79 -13.18 41.92
CA SER A 20 -34.24 -12.95 41.86
C SER A 20 -34.80 -12.96 40.43
N GLU A 21 -34.01 -12.56 39.44
CA GLU A 21 -34.47 -12.46 38.04
C GLU A 21 -34.60 -13.84 37.38
N GLU A 22 -33.68 -14.75 37.69
CA GLU A 22 -33.63 -16.09 37.09
C GLU A 22 -34.79 -16.99 37.57
N ARG A 23 -35.31 -16.72 38.78
CA ARG A 23 -36.47 -17.43 39.34
C ARG A 23 -37.79 -16.94 38.75
N ALA A 24 -37.91 -15.63 38.52
CA ALA A 24 -39.11 -15.04 37.91
C ALA A 24 -39.32 -15.52 36.46
N ALA A 25 -38.26 -15.62 35.67
CA ALA A 25 -38.34 -16.11 34.29
C ALA A 25 -38.77 -17.59 34.19
N ALA A 26 -38.39 -18.42 35.19
CA ALA A 26 -38.78 -19.83 35.24
C ALA A 26 -40.24 -20.04 35.71
N GLU A 27 -40.80 -19.08 36.45
CA GLU A 27 -42.16 -19.13 36.98
C GLU A 27 -43.21 -18.66 35.93
N ASP A 28 -42.83 -17.73 35.06
CA ASP A 28 -43.68 -17.29 33.93
C ASP A 28 -43.82 -18.36 32.82
N ASP A 29 -42.79 -19.18 32.61
CA ASP A 29 -42.80 -20.27 31.62
C ASP A 29 -43.66 -21.47 32.08
N ALA A 30 -43.88 -21.60 33.39
CA ALA A 30 -44.73 -22.64 33.99
C ALA A 30 -46.23 -22.30 33.97
N LEU A 31 -46.61 -21.02 33.78
CA LEU A 31 -47.99 -20.53 33.82
C LEU A 31 -48.70 -20.56 32.45
N LEU A 32 -47.98 -20.75 31.34
CA LEU A 32 -48.56 -20.96 30.01
C LEU A 32 -48.83 -22.45 29.73
N GLY A 33 -49.52 -23.05 30.69
CA GLY A 33 -49.84 -24.47 30.73
C GLY A 33 -50.30 -25.09 29.41
N ASN A 34 -49.65 -26.20 29.08
CA ASN A 34 -50.32 -27.48 28.82
C ASN A 34 -51.43 -27.49 27.76
N GLN A 35 -51.04 -27.47 26.49
CA GLN A 35 -51.71 -28.32 25.50
C GLN A 35 -50.78 -29.46 25.10
N ARG A 36 -51.09 -30.65 25.60
CA ARG A 36 -50.57 -31.92 25.05
C ARG A 36 -51.01 -32.03 23.60
N LYS A 37 -50.12 -31.71 22.66
CA LYS A 37 -50.22 -32.19 21.28
C LYS A 37 -49.34 -33.42 21.15
N GLU A 38 -50.00 -34.54 20.86
CA GLU A 38 -49.37 -35.81 20.55
C GLU A 38 -48.17 -35.62 19.62
N VAL A 39 -47.04 -36.20 20.02
CA VAL A 39 -45.80 -36.18 19.26
C VAL A 39 -45.98 -37.09 18.06
N ASN A 40 -46.41 -36.53 16.93
CA ASN A 40 -46.28 -37.19 15.64
C ASN A 40 -44.87 -36.88 15.08
N THR A 41 -43.90 -37.73 15.45
CA THR A 41 -42.50 -37.70 14.99
C THR A 41 -42.37 -38.14 13.53
N SER A 42 -42.97 -37.40 12.60
CA SER A 42 -42.68 -37.53 11.16
C SER A 42 -42.28 -36.21 10.48
N GLY A 43 -42.43 -35.06 11.17
CA GLY A 43 -42.09 -33.73 10.61
C GLY A 43 -40.75 -33.13 11.06
N ARG A 44 -40.05 -33.70 12.06
CA ARG A 44 -38.83 -33.11 12.65
C ARG A 44 -37.65 -33.00 11.67
N ARG A 45 -37.61 -33.83 10.63
CA ARG A 45 -36.63 -33.69 9.54
C ARG A 45 -37.00 -32.55 8.58
N ALA A 46 -38.26 -32.16 8.41
CA ALA A 46 -38.60 -31.09 7.47
C ALA A 46 -38.24 -29.69 8.01
N GLY A 47 -38.41 -29.44 9.32
CA GLY A 47 -38.07 -28.14 9.94
C GLY A 47 -36.58 -27.86 9.98
N PHE A 48 -35.79 -28.84 10.42
CA PHE A 48 -34.34 -28.70 10.53
C PHE A 48 -33.64 -28.48 9.17
N TRP A 49 -34.12 -29.13 8.10
CA TRP A 49 -33.57 -28.94 6.76
C TRP A 49 -33.99 -27.61 6.12
N ARG A 50 -35.14 -27.06 6.53
CA ARG A 50 -35.56 -25.69 6.13
C ARG A 50 -34.75 -24.63 6.86
N GLU A 51 -34.52 -24.79 8.16
CA GLU A 51 -33.67 -23.89 8.94
C GLU A 51 -32.20 -23.93 8.50
N ALA A 52 -31.65 -25.12 8.28
CA ALA A 52 -30.31 -25.28 7.72
C ALA A 52 -30.21 -24.69 6.30
N GLY A 53 -31.24 -24.85 5.47
CA GLY A 53 -31.32 -24.26 4.13
C GLY A 53 -31.30 -22.73 4.16
N ILE A 54 -32.06 -22.11 5.08
CA ILE A 54 -32.09 -20.65 5.27
C ILE A 54 -30.74 -20.16 5.80
N PHE A 55 -30.10 -20.89 6.72
CA PHE A 55 -28.80 -20.52 7.27
C PHE A 55 -27.69 -20.56 6.21
N VAL A 56 -27.67 -21.61 5.37
CA VAL A 56 -26.75 -21.72 4.23
C VAL A 56 -27.00 -20.62 3.20
N TRP A 57 -28.27 -20.31 2.91
CA TRP A 57 -28.64 -19.19 2.03
C TRP A 57 -28.19 -17.84 2.58
N ALA A 58 -28.34 -17.60 3.88
CA ALA A 58 -27.90 -16.37 4.53
C ALA A 58 -26.37 -16.21 4.48
N VAL A 59 -25.62 -17.29 4.68
CA VAL A 59 -24.15 -17.28 4.56
C VAL A 59 -23.71 -17.04 3.11
N LEU A 60 -24.36 -17.66 2.14
CA LEU A 60 -24.07 -17.44 0.72
C LEU A 60 -24.42 -16.01 0.28
N ALA A 61 -25.54 -15.46 0.74
CA ALA A 61 -25.94 -14.09 0.44
C ALA A 61 -24.97 -13.06 1.04
N THR A 62 -24.53 -13.26 2.28
CA THR A 62 -23.54 -12.36 2.91
C THR A 62 -22.18 -12.45 2.22
N ALA A 63 -21.71 -13.64 1.86
CA ALA A 63 -20.51 -13.82 1.07
C ALA A 63 -20.59 -13.11 -0.29
N ALA A 64 -21.73 -13.22 -1.00
CA ALA A 64 -21.95 -12.56 -2.27
C ALA A 64 -21.91 -11.02 -2.17
N VAL A 65 -22.51 -10.46 -1.11
CA VAL A 65 -22.47 -9.01 -0.84
C VAL A 65 -21.04 -8.52 -0.56
N ILE A 66 -20.26 -9.29 0.21
CA ILE A 66 -18.85 -8.97 0.49
C ILE A 66 -18.02 -9.01 -0.80
N VAL A 67 -18.19 -10.04 -1.63
CA VAL A 67 -17.50 -10.14 -2.92
C VAL A 67 -17.87 -8.99 -3.84
N LEU A 68 -19.16 -8.63 -3.92
CA LEU A 68 -19.62 -7.50 -4.73
C LEU A 68 -19.03 -6.16 -4.23
N ALA A 69 -18.99 -5.95 -2.91
CA ALA A 69 -18.39 -4.76 -2.33
C ALA A 69 -16.88 -4.67 -2.66
N VAL A 70 -16.15 -5.78 -2.58
CA VAL A 70 -14.72 -5.83 -2.96
C VAL A 70 -14.53 -5.53 -4.44
N LEU A 71 -15.35 -6.09 -5.33
CA LEU A 71 -15.28 -5.84 -6.77
C LEU A 71 -15.57 -4.38 -7.12
N LEU A 72 -16.58 -3.77 -6.49
CA LEU A 72 -16.90 -2.35 -6.67
C LEU A 72 -15.77 -1.46 -6.17
N THR A 73 -15.16 -1.80 -5.03
CA THR A 73 -14.02 -1.06 -4.47
C THR A 73 -12.77 -1.17 -5.35
N GLN A 74 -12.51 -2.35 -5.93
CA GLN A 74 -11.42 -2.54 -6.90
C GLN A 74 -11.64 -1.75 -8.19
N HIS A 75 -12.89 -1.68 -8.68
CA HIS A 75 -13.22 -0.92 -9.89
C HIS A 75 -13.03 0.60 -9.72
N GLN A 76 -13.27 1.13 -8.51
CA GLN A 76 -13.05 2.55 -8.21
C GLN A 76 -11.58 2.92 -8.00
N ASN A 77 -10.75 1.96 -7.59
CA ASN A 77 -9.31 2.15 -7.40
C ASN A 77 -8.48 1.97 -8.67
N ALA A 78 -9.12 1.79 -9.83
CA ALA A 78 -8.40 1.83 -11.11
C ALA A 78 -7.80 3.24 -11.29
N PRO A 79 -6.47 3.39 -11.35
CA PRO A 79 -5.86 4.69 -11.55
C PRO A 79 -6.32 5.24 -12.90
N GLN A 80 -7.21 6.24 -12.86
CA GLN A 80 -7.61 7.00 -14.03
C GLN A 80 -6.36 7.67 -14.58
N LYS A 81 -5.73 7.05 -15.59
CA LYS A 81 -4.66 7.65 -16.37
C LYS A 81 -5.29 8.79 -17.16
N SER A 82 -5.45 9.95 -16.53
CA SER A 82 -5.76 11.18 -17.23
C SER A 82 -4.67 11.36 -18.30
N LYS A 83 -5.04 11.16 -19.56
CA LYS A 83 -4.14 11.47 -20.68
C LYS A 83 -3.98 12.98 -20.64
N LYS A 84 -2.90 13.46 -20.02
CA LYS A 84 -2.49 14.87 -20.12
C LYS A 84 -2.51 15.23 -21.60
N SER A 85 -3.48 16.06 -21.97
CA SER A 85 -3.70 16.55 -23.33
C SER A 85 -2.71 17.69 -23.56
N GLY A 86 -1.57 17.35 -24.15
CA GLY A 86 -0.48 18.28 -24.38
C GLY A 86 0.64 17.60 -25.12
N LYS A 87 1.37 18.35 -25.94
CA LYS A 87 2.59 17.86 -26.60
C LYS A 87 3.58 17.43 -25.52
N ARG A 88 4.05 16.18 -25.59
CA ARG A 88 5.01 15.62 -24.62
C ARG A 88 6.42 15.81 -25.17
N ASN A 89 7.23 16.59 -24.47
CA ASN A 89 8.64 16.78 -24.77
C ASN A 89 9.46 16.10 -23.66
N LEU A 90 10.52 15.40 -24.03
CA LEU A 90 11.46 14.76 -23.09
C LEU A 90 12.84 15.37 -23.33
N ILE A 91 13.40 15.99 -22.29
CA ILE A 91 14.79 16.44 -22.28
C ILE A 91 15.53 15.50 -21.32
N PHE A 92 16.51 14.77 -21.86
CA PHE A 92 17.34 13.86 -21.10
C PHE A 92 18.75 14.42 -21.04
N MET A 93 19.21 14.76 -19.83
CA MET A 93 20.53 15.33 -19.58
C MET A 93 21.41 14.28 -18.89
N VAL A 94 22.59 14.05 -19.43
CA VAL A 94 23.59 13.13 -18.86
C VAL A 94 24.89 13.91 -18.71
N SER A 95 25.30 14.13 -17.47
CA SER A 95 26.63 14.64 -17.13
C SER A 95 27.59 13.47 -16.95
N ASP A 96 28.66 13.44 -17.74
CA ASP A 96 29.70 12.43 -17.58
C ASP A 96 30.45 12.63 -16.25
N GLY A 97 30.74 11.55 -15.53
CA GLY A 97 31.50 11.57 -14.28
C GLY A 97 30.84 12.25 -13.08
N MET A 98 29.56 12.64 -13.15
CA MET A 98 28.90 13.32 -12.03
C MET A 98 28.41 12.32 -10.97
N GLY A 99 29.13 12.27 -9.85
CA GLY A 99 28.72 11.53 -8.66
C GLY A 99 28.10 12.43 -7.57
N PRO A 100 27.60 11.83 -6.48
CA PRO A 100 27.10 12.58 -5.32
C PRO A 100 28.16 13.53 -4.72
N ALA A 101 29.44 13.13 -4.75
CA ALA A 101 30.54 13.96 -4.27
C ALA A 101 30.71 15.24 -5.11
N SER A 102 30.57 15.13 -6.44
CA SER A 102 30.63 16.28 -7.35
C SER A 102 29.53 17.28 -7.03
N LEU A 103 28.30 16.82 -6.77
CA LEU A 103 27.18 17.68 -6.39
C LEU A 103 27.41 18.39 -5.06
N SER A 104 27.96 17.70 -4.06
CA SER A 104 28.31 18.30 -2.77
C SER A 104 29.38 19.38 -2.91
N LEU A 105 30.42 19.15 -3.73
CA LEU A 105 31.45 20.15 -4.01
C LEU A 105 30.84 21.38 -4.68
N THR A 106 30.01 21.19 -5.72
CA THR A 106 29.34 22.30 -6.41
C THR A 106 28.50 23.14 -5.45
N ARG A 107 27.77 22.52 -4.52
CA ARG A 107 26.99 23.22 -3.51
C ARG A 107 27.88 24.10 -2.62
N SER A 108 28.96 23.53 -2.08
CA SER A 108 29.89 24.29 -1.22
C SER A 108 30.63 25.40 -1.97
N PHE A 109 31.03 25.14 -3.22
CA PHE A 109 31.71 26.13 -4.06
C PHE A 109 30.80 27.32 -4.37
N ARG A 110 29.53 27.05 -4.75
CA ARG A 110 28.54 28.10 -4.97
C ARG A 110 28.26 28.91 -3.71
N GLN A 111 28.11 28.23 -2.56
CA GLN A 111 27.92 28.91 -1.27
C GLN A 111 29.08 29.85 -0.95
N LEU A 112 30.32 29.41 -1.18
CA LEU A 112 31.51 30.23 -0.97
C LEU A 112 31.58 31.42 -1.93
N GLN A 113 31.25 31.22 -3.21
CA GLN A 113 31.38 32.25 -4.24
C GLN A 113 30.26 33.30 -4.17
N GLU A 114 29.03 32.90 -3.87
CA GLU A 114 27.85 33.78 -3.83
C GLU A 114 27.52 34.27 -2.41
N GLY A 115 28.24 33.81 -1.38
CA GLY A 115 27.99 34.18 0.02
C GLY A 115 26.64 33.71 0.54
N LEU A 116 26.15 32.57 0.04
CA LEU A 116 24.81 32.06 0.33
C LEU A 116 24.72 31.39 1.71
N PRO A 117 23.52 31.34 2.31
CA PRO A 117 23.30 30.65 3.58
C PRO A 117 23.54 29.13 3.44
N PHE A 118 23.86 28.48 4.56
CA PHE A 118 24.19 27.04 4.64
C PHE A 118 23.07 26.12 4.11
N ASN A 119 21.83 26.59 4.11
CA ASN A 119 20.64 25.87 3.63
C ASN A 119 20.38 26.00 2.12
N ASP A 120 21.26 26.67 1.36
CA ASP A 120 21.09 26.75 -0.08
C ASP A 120 21.18 25.36 -0.74
N ILE A 121 20.19 25.07 -1.59
CA ILE A 121 20.09 23.81 -2.33
C ILE A 121 20.24 24.08 -3.82
N LEU A 122 20.82 23.12 -4.54
CA LEU A 122 20.93 23.23 -5.99
C LEU A 122 19.54 23.00 -6.62
N HIS A 123 19.24 23.66 -7.74
CA HIS A 123 18.00 23.39 -8.47
C HIS A 123 17.82 21.91 -8.83
N LEU A 124 18.94 21.20 -9.07
CA LEU A 124 18.93 19.77 -9.33
C LEU A 124 18.49 18.94 -8.11
N ASP A 125 18.80 19.40 -6.89
CA ASP A 125 18.45 18.68 -5.66
C ASP A 125 16.93 18.61 -5.47
N GLN A 126 16.18 19.62 -5.94
CA GLN A 126 14.71 19.65 -5.90
C GLN A 126 14.07 18.56 -6.77
N HIS A 127 14.81 18.02 -7.74
CA HIS A 127 14.35 16.99 -8.66
C HIS A 127 14.97 15.61 -8.37
N PHE A 128 15.60 15.43 -7.20
CA PHE A 128 16.20 14.16 -6.81
C PHE A 128 15.12 13.17 -6.35
N ILE A 129 14.94 12.09 -7.14
CA ILE A 129 13.93 11.05 -6.87
C ILE A 129 14.58 9.74 -6.39
N GLY A 130 15.87 9.51 -6.70
CA GLY A 130 16.58 8.31 -6.32
C GLY A 130 17.96 8.19 -6.96
N SER A 131 18.65 7.08 -6.69
CA SER A 131 19.98 6.79 -7.21
C SER A 131 19.98 5.62 -8.19
N SER A 132 20.96 5.61 -9.12
CA SER A 132 21.13 4.55 -10.12
C SER A 132 22.42 3.78 -9.88
N ARG A 133 22.39 2.46 -10.09
CA ARG A 133 23.58 1.59 -10.02
C ARG A 133 24.26 1.52 -11.38
N THR A 134 25.44 2.12 -11.50
CA THR A 134 26.16 2.33 -12.77
C THR A 134 27.07 1.19 -13.21
N ARG A 135 27.18 0.07 -12.46
CA ARG A 135 27.94 -1.13 -12.87
C ARG A 135 27.63 -1.55 -14.32
N SER A 136 28.67 -1.94 -15.07
CA SER A 136 28.55 -2.59 -16.38
C SER A 136 28.45 -4.12 -16.24
N SER A 137 28.20 -4.83 -17.34
CA SER A 137 28.11 -6.29 -17.33
C SER A 137 29.49 -6.96 -17.13
N SER A 138 30.57 -6.27 -17.46
CA SER A 138 31.94 -6.79 -17.38
C SER A 138 32.76 -6.24 -16.20
N SER A 139 32.37 -5.11 -15.60
CA SER A 139 33.14 -4.44 -14.54
C SER A 139 32.26 -3.75 -13.50
N LEU A 140 32.79 -3.60 -12.28
CA LEU A 140 32.19 -2.75 -11.26
C LEU A 140 32.25 -1.27 -11.65
N VAL A 141 33.35 -0.86 -12.29
CA VAL A 141 33.56 0.49 -12.82
C VAL A 141 33.20 0.48 -14.30
N THR A 142 32.10 1.15 -14.64
CA THR A 142 31.66 1.34 -16.03
C THR A 142 32.50 2.41 -16.71
N ASP A 143 32.66 2.28 -18.02
CA ASP A 143 33.09 3.38 -18.87
C ASP A 143 31.87 4.19 -19.36
N SER A 144 32.13 5.34 -19.99
CA SER A 144 31.09 6.22 -20.52
C SER A 144 30.29 5.55 -21.65
N ALA A 145 30.91 4.66 -22.45
CA ALA A 145 30.22 3.97 -23.54
C ALA A 145 29.19 2.95 -23.05
N ALA A 146 29.55 2.09 -22.09
CA ALA A 146 28.60 1.15 -21.51
C ALA A 146 27.50 1.86 -20.70
N GLY A 147 27.84 2.97 -20.04
CA GLY A 147 26.86 3.84 -19.36
C GLY A 147 25.87 4.47 -20.34
N ALA A 148 26.37 5.03 -21.44
CA ALA A 148 25.54 5.60 -22.51
C ALA A 148 24.63 4.54 -23.13
N THR A 149 25.15 3.34 -23.37
CA THR A 149 24.35 2.19 -23.84
C THR A 149 23.28 1.83 -22.81
N ALA A 150 23.59 1.78 -21.52
CA ALA A 150 22.59 1.50 -20.49
C ALA A 150 21.44 2.52 -20.48
N PHE A 151 21.72 3.80 -20.71
CA PHE A 151 20.69 4.85 -20.76
C PHE A 151 19.95 4.92 -22.09
N SER A 152 20.63 4.71 -23.21
CA SER A 152 20.03 4.78 -24.54
C SER A 152 19.24 3.52 -24.88
N CYS A 153 19.68 2.35 -24.44
CA CYS A 153 19.05 1.06 -24.71
C CYS A 153 18.23 0.50 -23.55
N GLY A 154 18.42 1.02 -22.33
CA GLY A 154 17.81 0.46 -21.13
C GLY A 154 18.38 -0.90 -20.72
N ARG A 155 19.54 -1.31 -21.26
CA ARG A 155 20.19 -2.61 -20.99
C ARG A 155 21.67 -2.41 -20.73
N LYS A 156 22.18 -3.05 -19.68
CA LYS A 156 23.61 -3.01 -19.33
C LYS A 156 24.42 -3.86 -20.30
N SER A 157 25.59 -3.35 -20.69
CA SER A 157 26.53 -4.02 -21.59
C SER A 157 27.95 -4.04 -21.01
N TYR A 158 28.91 -4.58 -21.74
CA TYR A 158 30.33 -4.61 -21.37
C TYR A 158 31.01 -3.26 -21.63
N ASN A 159 32.13 -2.99 -20.95
CA ASN A 159 32.89 -1.76 -21.16
C ASN A 159 33.38 -1.65 -22.62
N GLY A 160 33.25 -0.48 -23.22
CA GLY A 160 33.57 -0.22 -24.62
C GLY A 160 32.43 -0.52 -25.60
N ALA A 161 31.30 -1.09 -25.14
CA ALA A 161 30.14 -1.33 -25.98
C ALA A 161 29.38 -0.03 -26.25
N ILE A 162 29.11 0.25 -27.54
CA ILE A 162 28.26 1.35 -27.99
C ILE A 162 27.05 0.76 -28.68
N SER A 163 25.87 0.90 -28.08
CA SER A 163 24.61 0.36 -28.61
C SER A 163 24.68 -1.13 -28.95
N MET A 164 25.37 -1.91 -28.10
CA MET A 164 25.45 -3.36 -28.20
C MET A 164 25.02 -4.02 -26.89
N LEU A 165 24.34 -5.15 -26.98
CA LEU A 165 24.03 -6.01 -25.84
C LEU A 165 25.25 -6.88 -25.44
N PRO A 166 25.22 -7.54 -24.26
CA PRO A 166 26.28 -8.45 -23.85
C PRO A 166 26.53 -9.64 -24.78
N ASP A 167 25.57 -9.97 -25.64
CA ASP A 167 25.63 -11.02 -26.67
C ASP A 167 26.18 -10.51 -28.02
N HIS A 168 26.74 -9.30 -28.04
CA HIS A 168 27.23 -8.61 -29.24
C HIS A 168 26.16 -8.28 -30.29
N THR A 169 24.88 -8.34 -29.93
CA THR A 169 23.81 -7.90 -30.83
C THR A 169 23.63 -6.38 -30.77
N PRO A 170 23.30 -5.73 -31.91
CA PRO A 170 23.01 -4.31 -31.92
C PRO A 170 21.71 -4.03 -31.17
N CYS A 171 21.72 -2.97 -30.38
CA CYS A 171 20.59 -2.54 -29.58
C CYS A 171 19.99 -1.23 -30.15
N GLY A 172 18.66 -1.21 -30.29
CA GLY A 172 17.93 0.00 -30.67
C GLY A 172 17.84 1.01 -29.52
N THR A 173 18.16 2.27 -29.80
CA THR A 173 18.16 3.34 -28.80
C THR A 173 16.77 3.99 -28.65
N VAL A 174 16.52 4.61 -27.49
CA VAL A 174 15.31 5.39 -27.22
C VAL A 174 15.13 6.53 -28.26
N LEU A 175 16.21 7.11 -28.77
CA LEU A 175 16.13 8.13 -29.82
C LEU A 175 15.69 7.54 -31.16
N GLU A 176 16.17 6.35 -31.53
CA GLU A 176 15.70 5.66 -32.74
C GLU A 176 14.23 5.26 -32.62
N ALA A 177 13.82 4.75 -31.45
CA ALA A 177 12.42 4.46 -31.17
C ALA A 177 11.55 5.72 -31.25
N ALA A 178 12.02 6.85 -30.69
CA ALA A 178 11.32 8.13 -30.76
C ALA A 178 11.22 8.66 -32.19
N LYS A 179 12.29 8.56 -32.98
CA LYS A 179 12.29 8.95 -34.40
C LYS A 179 11.31 8.10 -35.21
N LYS A 180 11.27 6.79 -34.97
CA LYS A 180 10.32 5.86 -35.61
C LYS A 180 8.86 6.15 -35.20
N ALA A 181 8.65 6.63 -33.97
CA ALA A 181 7.35 7.08 -33.50
C ALA A 181 6.94 8.50 -33.98
N GLY A 182 7.74 9.14 -34.84
CA GLY A 182 7.43 10.44 -35.44
C GLY A 182 7.82 11.65 -34.58
N TYR A 183 8.58 11.46 -33.50
CA TYR A 183 9.11 12.58 -32.71
C TYR A 183 10.32 13.21 -33.41
N MET A 184 10.47 14.53 -33.23
CA MET A 184 11.70 15.22 -33.60
C MET A 184 12.77 14.92 -32.54
N THR A 185 13.86 14.31 -32.98
CA THR A 185 15.00 13.96 -32.12
C THR A 185 16.21 14.79 -32.54
N GLY A 186 16.99 15.26 -31.57
CA GLY A 186 18.25 15.95 -31.80
C GLY A 186 19.21 15.71 -30.63
N ARG A 187 20.50 15.86 -30.90
CA ARG A 187 21.55 15.95 -29.89
C ARG A 187 22.16 17.36 -30.01
N LYS A 188 22.42 18.01 -28.88
CA LYS A 188 23.09 19.31 -28.80
C LYS A 188 24.40 19.15 -28.06
#